data_AF-A0A938LS44-F1
#
_entry.id   AF-A0A938LS44-F1
#
_cell.length_a   1.000
_cell.length_b   1.000
_cell.length_c   1.000
_cell.angle_alpha   90.00
_cell.angle_beta   90.00
_cell.angle_gamma   90.00
#
_symmetry.space_group_name_H-M   'P 1'
#
loop_
_entity.id
_entity.type
_entity.pdbx_description
1 polymer ?
#
loop_
_entity_poly.entity_id
_entity_poly.type
_entity_poly.pdbx_seq_one_letter_code
_entity_poly.pdbx_strand_id
1 'polypeptide(L)'
;MKITDDVIRDLLPLYHAGEVRADTRALVEAWLQEHPALAEEALRESAWSLPVITRTGADAEEREALRRTKALLARRSWALGIAIFFTALPLSFGGGDRTGFHWFFWPDHALAASLSLALGAVAWIAYAINHRRLRPKGF
;
A
#
# COMPACT_ATOMS: atom_id res chain seq x y z
N MET A 1 -30.27 29.45 -2.38
CA MET A 1 -30.52 28.05 -2.82
C MET A 1 -31.84 27.61 -2.23
N LYS A 2 -32.63 26.81 -2.96
CA LYS A 2 -33.83 26.17 -2.41
C LYS A 2 -33.46 24.73 -2.06
N ILE A 3 -33.69 24.34 -0.82
CA ILE A 3 -33.60 22.96 -0.38
C ILE A 3 -34.91 22.29 -0.79
N THR A 4 -34.83 21.07 -1.32
CA THR A 4 -35.98 20.27 -1.74
C THR A 4 -36.10 19.04 -0.86
N ASP A 5 -37.29 18.44 -0.83
CA ASP A 5 -37.55 17.20 -0.09
C ASP A 5 -36.62 16.07 -0.52
N ASP A 6 -36.24 16.00 -1.80
CA ASP A 6 -35.29 14.99 -2.31
C ASP A 6 -33.90 15.12 -1.68
N VAL A 7 -33.41 16.36 -1.51
CA VAL A 7 -32.11 16.60 -0.86
C VAL A 7 -32.14 16.12 0.59
N ILE A 8 -33.28 16.29 1.27
CA ILE A 8 -33.44 15.82 2.64
C ILE A 8 -33.53 14.29 2.68
N ARG A 9 -34.23 13.65 1.74
CA ARG A 9 -34.28 12.19 1.59
C ARG A 9 -32.89 11.59 1.37
N ASP A 10 -32.07 12.19 0.51
CA ASP A 10 -30.69 11.75 0.27
C ASP A 10 -29.80 11.83 1.54
N LEU A 11 -30.11 12.76 2.44
CA LEU A 11 -29.38 12.94 3.70
C LEU A 11 -29.87 12.03 4.84
N LEU A 12 -31.08 11.47 4.76
CA LEU A 12 -31.65 10.62 5.81
C LEU A 12 -30.78 9.40 6.16
N PRO A 13 -30.22 8.63 5.21
CA PRO A 13 -29.36 7.50 5.54
C PRO A 13 -28.12 7.91 6.34
N LEU A 14 -27.49 9.04 5.97
CA LEU A 14 -26.32 9.58 6.66
C LEU A 14 -26.68 10.14 8.04
N TYR A 15 -27.85 10.77 8.16
CA TYR A 15 -28.40 11.25 9.42
C TYR A 15 -28.63 10.09 10.40
N HIS A 16 -29.26 9.00 9.94
CA HIS A 16 -29.50 7.79 10.72
C HIS A 16 -28.20 7.05 11.08
N ALA A 17 -27.22 7.02 10.19
CA ALA A 17 -25.89 6.47 10.45
C ALA A 17 -25.05 7.31 11.43
N GLY A 18 -25.48 8.55 11.74
CA GLY A 18 -24.74 9.47 12.59
C GLY A 18 -23.49 10.06 11.94
N GLU A 19 -23.35 9.93 10.62
CA GLU A 19 -22.18 10.39 9.85
C GLU A 19 -22.28 11.86 9.40
N VAL A 20 -23.39 12.54 9.73
CA VAL A 20 -23.60 13.97 9.43
C VAL A 20 -23.00 14.89 10.49
N ARG A 21 -22.52 16.06 10.07
CA ARG A 21 -22.04 17.14 10.96
C ARG A 21 -23.22 17.80 11.69
N ALA A 22 -22.93 18.49 12.80
CA ALA A 22 -23.93 19.14 13.65
C ALA A 22 -24.85 20.11 12.86
N ASP A 23 -24.27 20.93 11.98
CA ASP A 23 -25.04 21.89 11.18
C ASP A 23 -26.01 21.19 10.22
N THR A 24 -25.56 20.10 9.58
CA THR A 24 -26.40 19.30 8.68
C THR A 24 -27.50 18.56 9.44
N ARG A 25 -27.20 18.10 10.67
CA ARG A 25 -28.20 17.51 11.56
C ARG A 25 -29.31 18.48 11.91
N ALA A 26 -28.95 19.69 12.36
CA ALA A 26 -29.92 20.73 12.71
C ALA A 26 -30.80 21.13 11.50
N LEU A 27 -30.21 21.17 10.31
CA LEU A 27 -30.95 21.43 9.07
C LEU A 27 -32.01 20.36 8.78
N VAL A 28 -31.64 19.08 8.86
CA VAL A 28 -32.56 17.96 8.62
C VAL A 28 -33.67 17.96 9.67
N GLU A 29 -33.34 18.16 10.95
CA GLU A 29 -34.33 18.21 12.04
C GLU A 29 -35.33 19.36 11.86
N ALA A 30 -34.86 20.57 11.51
CA ALA A 30 -35.73 21.71 11.24
C ALA A 30 -36.67 21.44 10.05
N TRP A 31 -36.16 20.82 8.98
CA TRP A 31 -36.98 20.49 7.82
C TRP A 31 -38.06 19.45 8.13
N LEU A 32 -37.71 18.42 8.91
CA LEU A 32 -38.66 17.38 9.33
C LEU A 32 -39.76 17.92 10.26
N GLN A 33 -39.48 18.95 11.06
CA GLN A 33 -40.49 19.64 11.86
C GLN A 33 -41.47 20.43 11.00
N GLU A 34 -41.00 21.07 9.94
CA GLU A 34 -41.84 21.83 9.00
C GLU A 34 -42.64 20.91 8.06
N HIS A 35 -42.13 19.71 7.77
CA HIS A 35 -42.71 18.74 6.82
C HIS A 35 -43.04 17.39 7.49
N PRO A 36 -44.12 17.30 8.31
CA PRO A 36 -44.43 16.11 9.10
C PRO A 36 -44.74 14.86 8.26
N ALA A 37 -45.26 15.02 7.05
CA ALA A 37 -45.49 13.91 6.13
C ALA A 37 -44.18 13.20 5.72
N LEU A 38 -43.11 13.98 5.53
CA LEU A 38 -41.79 13.46 5.20
C LEU A 38 -41.13 12.80 6.42
N ALA A 39 -41.41 13.30 7.63
CA ALA A 39 -40.96 12.69 8.88
C ALA A 39 -41.59 11.30 9.11
N GLU A 40 -42.89 11.12 8.82
CA GLU A 40 -43.52 9.80 8.90
C GLU A 40 -42.93 8.81 7.88
N GLU A 41 -42.63 9.28 6.68
CA GLU A 41 -42.02 8.47 5.63
C GLU A 41 -40.59 8.05 5.99
N ALA A 42 -39.79 9.00 6.50
CA ALA A 42 -38.45 8.75 7.03
C ALA A 42 -38.45 7.72 8.17
N LEU A 43 -39.44 7.79 9.08
CA LEU A 43 -39.61 6.81 10.15
C LEU A 43 -39.90 5.41 9.60
N ARG A 44 -40.77 5.29 8.59
CA ARG A 44 -41.08 4.01 7.94
C ARG A 44 -39.88 3.45 7.17
N GLU A 45 -39.12 4.29 6.48
CA GLU A 45 -37.91 3.89 5.77
C GLU A 45 -36.79 3.49 6.73
N SER A 46 -36.63 4.17 7.86
CA SER A 46 -35.65 3.82 8.90
C SER A 46 -35.91 2.45 9.53
N ALA A 47 -37.17 2.01 9.56
CA ALA A 47 -37.54 0.66 10.00
C ALA A 47 -37.07 -0.43 9.00
N TRP A 48 -36.90 -0.07 7.73
CA TRP A 48 -36.13 -0.86 6.76
C TRP A 48 -34.64 -0.52 6.91
N SER A 49 -34.06 -0.83 8.06
CA SER A 49 -32.62 -0.74 8.26
C SER A 49 -31.93 -1.62 7.21
N LEU A 50 -31.21 -0.99 6.28
CA LEU A 50 -30.28 -1.70 5.40
C LEU A 50 -29.32 -2.49 6.31
N PRO A 51 -28.98 -3.74 5.96
CA PRO A 51 -28.01 -4.50 6.72
C PRO A 51 -26.72 -3.68 6.76
N VAL A 52 -26.37 -3.21 7.96
CA VAL A 52 -25.08 -2.55 8.19
C VAL A 52 -24.03 -3.58 7.81
N ILE A 53 -23.37 -3.37 6.67
CA ILE A 53 -22.21 -4.15 6.29
C ILE A 53 -21.11 -3.74 7.27
N THR A 54 -21.11 -4.41 8.41
CA THR A 54 -20.04 -4.31 9.37
C THR A 54 -18.81 -4.82 8.64
N ARG A 55 -17.84 -3.94 8.44
CA ARG A 55 -16.54 -4.30 7.90
C ARG A 55 -15.96 -5.38 8.81
N THR A 56 -16.08 -6.64 8.41
CA THR A 56 -15.70 -7.77 9.24
C THR A 56 -14.18 -7.78 9.38
N GLY A 57 -13.66 -8.28 10.51
CA GLY A 57 -12.22 -8.42 10.75
C GLY A 57 -11.46 -9.20 9.66
N ALA A 58 -12.18 -9.93 8.79
CA ALA A 58 -11.66 -10.56 7.58
C ALA A 58 -10.94 -9.55 6.65
N ASP A 59 -11.42 -8.31 6.54
CA ASP A 59 -10.76 -7.24 5.78
C ASP A 59 -9.39 -6.88 6.37
N ALA A 60 -9.24 -6.98 7.70
CA ALA A 60 -7.98 -6.68 8.38
C ALA A 60 -6.97 -7.81 8.17
N GLU A 61 -7.40 -9.07 8.26
CA GLU A 61 -6.56 -10.24 7.99
C GLU A 61 -6.12 -10.30 6.52
N GLU A 62 -7.01 -10.02 5.57
CA GLU A 62 -6.68 -9.97 4.14
C GLU A 62 -5.66 -8.85 3.84
N ARG A 63 -5.85 -7.67 4.43
CA ARG A 63 -4.88 -6.56 4.33
C ARG A 63 -3.53 -6.94 4.92
N GLU A 64 -3.50 -7.65 6.05
CA GLU A 64 -2.26 -8.07 6.68
C GLU A 64 -1.53 -9.13 5.84
N ALA A 65 -2.27 -10.10 5.28
CA ALA A 65 -1.74 -11.09 4.35
C ALA A 65 -1.13 -10.42 3.10
N LEU A 66 -1.83 -9.43 2.52
CA LEU A 66 -1.32 -8.63 1.40
C LEU A 66 -0.06 -7.85 1.77
N ARG A 67 0.00 -7.24 2.96
CA ARG A 67 1.21 -6.53 3.43
C ARG A 67 2.40 -7.47 3.58
N ARG A 68 2.19 -8.67 4.14
CA ARG A 68 3.23 -9.70 4.29
C ARG A 68 3.77 -10.13 2.92
N THR A 69 2.88 -10.38 1.96
CA THR A 69 3.28 -10.76 0.59
C THR A 69 4.05 -9.64 -0.11
N LYS A 70 3.57 -8.39 -0.03
CA LYS A 70 4.29 -7.23 -0.59
C LYS A 70 5.67 -7.04 0.03
N ALA A 71 5.80 -7.22 1.35
CA ALA A 71 7.08 -7.10 2.04
C ALA A 71 8.10 -8.17 1.60
N LEU A 72 7.66 -9.41 1.41
CA LEU A 72 8.51 -10.49 0.89
C LEU A 72 8.98 -10.20 -0.54
N LEU A 73 8.08 -9.71 -1.39
CA LEU A 73 8.39 -9.37 -2.78
C LEU A 73 9.35 -8.17 -2.86
N ALA A 74 9.14 -7.15 -2.03
CA ALA A 74 10.04 -6.01 -1.91
C ALA A 74 11.43 -6.43 -1.45
N ARG A 75 11.55 -7.28 -0.42
CA ARG A 75 12.85 -7.81 0.05
C ARG A 75 13.58 -8.57 -1.05
N ARG A 76 12.87 -9.39 -1.83
CA ARG A 76 13.44 -10.12 -2.97
C ARG A 76 13.95 -9.17 -4.06
N SER A 77 13.17 -8.14 -4.40
CA SER A 77 13.55 -7.14 -5.41
C SER A 77 14.75 -6.30 -4.96
N TRP A 78 14.78 -5.85 -3.71
CA TRP A 78 15.91 -5.12 -3.14
C TRP A 78 17.19 -5.97 -3.11
N ALA A 79 17.10 -7.24 -2.71
CA ALA A 79 18.24 -8.15 -2.72
C ALA A 79 18.80 -8.35 -4.14
N LEU A 80 17.92 -8.47 -5.15
CA LEU A 80 18.34 -8.55 -6.55
C LEU A 80 19.01 -7.24 -7.02
N GLY A 81 18.42 -6.08 -6.69
CA GLY A 81 18.97 -4.78 -7.06
C GLY A 81 20.35 -4.53 -6.45
N ILE A 82 20.52 -4.84 -5.16
CA ILE A 82 21.81 -4.74 -4.46
C ILE A 82 22.82 -5.71 -5.09
N ALA A 83 22.44 -6.96 -5.36
CA ALA A 83 23.32 -7.93 -6.00
C ALA A 83 23.79 -7.45 -7.38
N ILE A 84 22.86 -7.00 -8.23
CA ILE A 84 23.19 -6.45 -9.55
C ILE A 84 24.11 -5.24 -9.41
N PHE A 85 23.78 -4.27 -8.55
CA PHE A 85 24.58 -3.05 -8.36
C PHE A 85 26.01 -3.36 -7.92
N PHE A 86 26.19 -4.21 -6.91
CA PHE A 86 27.52 -4.60 -6.42
C PHE A 86 28.30 -5.50 -7.39
N THR A 87 27.63 -6.22 -8.31
CA THR A 87 28.31 -6.96 -9.39
C THR A 87 28.59 -6.12 -10.62
N ALA A 88 27.77 -5.10 -10.90
CA ALA A 88 27.90 -4.23 -12.07
C ALA A 88 28.93 -3.12 -11.84
N LEU A 89 29.06 -2.61 -10.60
CA LEU A 89 30.12 -1.69 -10.19
C LEU A 89 31.53 -2.19 -10.58
N PRO A 90 31.92 -3.43 -10.25
CA PRO A 90 33.20 -3.99 -10.65
C PRO A 90 33.30 -4.36 -12.15
N LEU A 91 32.18 -4.43 -12.87
CA LEU A 91 32.18 -4.71 -14.30
C LEU A 91 32.17 -3.44 -15.16
N SER A 92 32.08 -2.26 -14.54
CA SER A 92 32.16 -0.98 -15.23
C SER A 92 33.63 -0.60 -15.45
N PHE A 93 34.27 -1.29 -16.40
CA PHE A 93 35.59 -0.94 -16.91
C PHE A 93 35.47 -0.27 -18.29
N GLY A 94 36.22 0.81 -18.50
CA GLY A 94 36.28 1.53 -19.78
C GLY A 94 37.61 1.20 -20.49
N GLY A 95 37.54 0.60 -21.68
CA GLY A 95 38.71 0.36 -22.52
C GLY A 95 39.00 1.56 -23.42
N GLY A 96 40.10 2.26 -23.16
CA GLY A 96 40.56 3.39 -23.98
C GLY A 96 42.08 3.58 -23.89
N ASP A 97 42.77 2.99 -24.88
CA ASP A 97 44.14 3.22 -25.37
C ASP A 97 45.41 2.93 -24.54
N ARG A 98 46.25 2.10 -25.19
CA ARG A 98 47.72 1.87 -25.16
C ARG A 98 48.53 1.78 -23.85
N THR A 99 48.03 2.14 -22.67
CA THR A 99 48.82 2.04 -21.41
C THR A 99 48.03 1.62 -20.17
N GLY A 100 47.20 0.59 -20.30
CA GLY A 100 46.73 -0.21 -19.16
C GLY A 100 45.22 -0.18 -18.92
N PHE A 101 44.74 -1.21 -18.23
CA PHE A 101 43.36 -1.28 -17.78
C PHE A 101 43.15 -0.22 -16.69
N HIS A 102 42.32 0.78 -16.95
CA HIS A 102 42.01 1.82 -15.97
C HIS A 102 40.57 1.65 -15.47
N TRP A 103 40.44 1.50 -14.16
CA TRP A 103 39.15 1.47 -13.49
C TRP A 103 38.59 2.89 -13.42
N PHE A 104 37.39 3.11 -14.01
CA PHE A 104 36.78 4.44 -14.14
C PHE A 104 36.51 5.15 -12.80
N PHE A 105 36.43 4.37 -11.71
CA PHE A 105 36.16 4.89 -10.35
C PHE A 105 37.35 4.86 -9.39
N TRP A 106 38.44 4.13 -9.69
CA TRP A 106 39.59 4.01 -8.78
C TRP A 106 40.88 3.58 -9.51
N PRO A 107 41.78 4.52 -9.86
CA PRO A 107 43.03 4.19 -10.53
C PRO A 107 43.98 3.29 -9.74
N ASP A 108 43.97 3.33 -8.39
CA ASP A 108 45.06 2.76 -7.57
C ASP A 108 44.64 1.73 -6.49
N HIS A 109 43.38 1.28 -6.43
CA HIS A 109 42.91 0.43 -5.31
C HIS A 109 42.23 -0.86 -5.76
N ALA A 110 43.02 -1.79 -6.30
CA ALA A 110 42.62 -3.17 -6.62
C ALA A 110 41.96 -3.90 -5.41
N LEU A 111 42.33 -3.54 -4.18
CA LEU A 111 41.72 -4.06 -2.96
C LEU A 111 40.23 -3.68 -2.84
N ALA A 112 39.84 -2.47 -3.24
CA ALA A 112 38.45 -2.03 -3.16
C ALA A 112 37.54 -2.79 -4.14
N ALA A 113 38.06 -3.12 -5.33
CA ALA A 113 37.37 -3.96 -6.31
C ALA A 113 37.16 -5.40 -5.79
N SER A 114 38.17 -5.98 -5.12
CA SER A 114 38.05 -7.30 -4.51
C SER A 114 37.07 -7.32 -3.33
N LEU A 115 37.05 -6.26 -2.51
CA LEU A 115 36.09 -6.09 -1.42
C LEU A 115 34.66 -5.94 -1.92
N SER A 116 34.43 -5.18 -3.00
CA SER A 116 33.10 -5.05 -3.59
C SER A 116 32.59 -6.38 -4.17
N LEU A 117 33.47 -7.17 -4.80
CA LEU A 117 33.12 -8.50 -5.30
C LEU A 117 32.82 -9.47 -4.15
N ALA A 118 33.58 -9.42 -3.06
CA ALA A 118 33.32 -10.22 -1.87
C ALA A 118 31.96 -9.87 -1.23
N LEU A 119 31.64 -8.58 -1.10
CA LEU A 119 30.33 -8.10 -0.64
C LEU A 119 29.19 -8.53 -1.57
N GLY A 120 29.40 -8.46 -2.89
CA GLY A 120 28.46 -8.96 -3.89
C GLY A 120 28.22 -10.47 -3.76
N ALA A 121 29.28 -11.26 -3.57
CA ALA A 121 29.17 -12.71 -3.35
C ALA A 121 28.40 -13.04 -2.06
N VAL A 122 28.64 -12.30 -0.96
CA VAL A 122 27.88 -12.45 0.28
C VAL A 122 26.40 -12.10 0.07
N ALA A 123 26.09 -11.05 -0.69
CA ALA A 123 24.71 -10.69 -1.03
C ALA A 123 24.01 -11.76 -1.89
N TRP A 124 24.71 -12.38 -2.84
CA TRP A 124 24.21 -13.51 -3.63
C TRP A 124 23.96 -14.75 -2.77
N ILE A 125 24.85 -15.05 -1.82
CA ILE A 125 24.67 -16.16 -0.87
C ILE A 125 23.44 -15.90 0.01
N ALA A 126 23.28 -14.70 0.55
CA ALA A 126 22.10 -14.30 1.31
C ALA A 126 20.81 -14.41 0.48
N TYR A 127 20.83 -13.97 -0.78
CA TYR A 127 19.70 -14.13 -1.71
C TYR A 127 19.36 -15.61 -1.94
N ALA A 128 20.36 -16.46 -2.19
CA ALA A 128 20.17 -17.90 -2.42
C ALA A 128 19.60 -18.61 -1.18
N ILE A 129 20.05 -18.25 0.03
CA ILE A 129 19.53 -18.79 1.28
C ILE A 129 18.07 -18.37 1.50
N ASN A 130 17.75 -17.09 1.31
CA ASN A 130 16.38 -16.60 1.45
C ASN A 130 15.46 -17.23 0.41
N HIS A 131 15.91 -17.38 -0.83
CA HIS A 131 15.16 -18.02 -1.89
C HIS A 131 14.90 -19.51 -1.61
N ARG A 132 15.89 -20.23 -1.05
CA ARG A 132 15.73 -21.63 -0.64
C ARG A 132 14.80 -21.79 0.57
N ARG A 133 14.83 -20.87 1.54
CA ARG A 133 13.92 -20.89 2.70
C ARG A 133 12.48 -20.55 2.36
N LEU A 134 12.25 -19.82 1.28
CA LEU A 134 10.92 -19.44 0.79
C LEU A 134 10.34 -20.44 -0.21
N ARG A 135 11.06 -21.51 -0.60
CA ARG A 135 10.42 -22.65 -1.25
C ARG A 135 9.52 -23.31 -0.21
N PRO A 136 8.19 -23.31 -0.37
CA PRO A 136 7.35 -24.17 0.44
C PRO A 136 7.86 -25.59 0.19
N LYS A 137 8.20 -26.31 1.26
CA LYS A 137 8.27 -27.77 1.16
C LYS A 137 6.89 -28.16 0.65
N GLY A 138 6.84 -28.65 -0.59
CA GLY A 138 5.60 -29.00 -1.27
C GLY A 138 4.77 -29.93 -0.39
N PHE A 139 3.47 -29.67 -0.40
CA PHE A 139 2.46 -30.70 -0.18
C PHE A 139 2.58 -31.77 -1.28
#